data_AF-A0A1Q5E220-F1
#
_entry.id   AF-A0A1Q5E220-F1
#
_cell.length_a   1.000
_cell.length_b   1.000
_cell.length_c   1.000
_cell.angle_alpha   90.00
_cell.angle_beta   90.00
_cell.angle_gamma   90.00
#
_symmetry.space_group_name_H-M   'P 1'
#
loop_
_entity.id
_entity.type
_entity.pdbx_description
1 polymer ?
#
loop_
_entity_poly.entity_id
_entity_poly.type
_entity_poly.pdbx_seq_one_letter_code
_entity_poly.pdbx_strand_id
1 'polypeptide(L)'
;MDPVDRRARLRELAIWVDWLRSAFELHNSIPQCWYRHPSVVEHLTALYVGWLRTYAGDQTAGRDLAEADWINVLHNFTPRLRLAACTGGRHQEPPALVPLSSGASEAFEVYLTSAEVLTTEAAHPAAAELARRTAEPDALFQAP
;
A
#
# COMPACT_ATOMS: atom_id res chain seq x y z
N MET A 1 -18.64 7.34 8.65
CA MET A 1 -18.50 8.76 8.27
C MET A 1 -19.82 9.20 7.65
N ASP A 2 -20.42 10.28 8.15
CA ASP A 2 -21.65 10.81 7.58
C ASP A 2 -21.44 11.29 6.13
N PRO A 3 -22.43 11.21 5.22
CA PRO A 3 -22.27 11.67 3.84
C PRO A 3 -21.88 13.15 3.69
N VAL A 4 -22.27 14.03 4.61
CA VAL A 4 -21.82 15.45 4.64
C VAL A 4 -20.31 15.51 4.86
N ASP A 5 -19.82 14.83 5.89
CA ASP A 5 -18.39 14.79 6.23
C ASP A 5 -17.58 14.22 5.07
N ARG A 6 -18.08 13.14 4.41
CA ARG A 6 -17.41 12.54 3.26
C ARG A 6 -17.23 13.51 2.10
N ARG A 7 -18.27 14.32 1.82
CA ARG A 7 -18.21 15.35 0.76
C ARG A 7 -17.25 16.48 1.13
N ALA A 8 -17.20 16.88 2.39
CA ALA A 8 -16.24 17.88 2.85
C ALA A 8 -14.80 17.40 2.67
N ARG A 9 -14.48 16.18 3.11
CA ARG A 9 -13.15 15.58 2.96
C ARG A 9 -12.74 15.38 1.49
N LEU A 10 -13.69 15.00 0.63
CA LEU A 10 -13.38 14.86 -0.80
C LEU A 10 -13.06 16.20 -1.47
N ARG A 11 -13.70 17.30 -1.05
CA ARG A 11 -13.37 18.65 -1.54
C ARG A 11 -12.00 19.12 -1.08
N GLU A 12 -11.68 18.88 0.19
CA GLU A 12 -10.36 19.15 0.76
C GLU A 12 -9.27 18.40 -0.03
N LEU A 13 -9.49 17.10 -0.27
CA LEU A 13 -8.59 16.30 -1.11
C LEU A 13 -8.48 16.86 -2.52
N ALA A 14 -9.58 17.29 -3.15
CA ALA A 14 -9.56 17.83 -4.51
C ALA A 14 -8.68 19.08 -4.64
N ILE A 15 -8.78 20.02 -3.68
CA ILE A 15 -7.94 21.22 -3.64
C ILE A 15 -6.46 20.82 -3.57
N TRP A 16 -6.13 19.87 -2.70
CA TRP A 16 -4.75 19.39 -2.55
C TRP A 16 -4.26 18.64 -3.80
N VAL A 17 -5.11 17.85 -4.46
CA VAL A 17 -4.76 17.14 -5.70
C VAL A 17 -4.46 18.13 -6.83
N ASP A 18 -5.19 19.23 -6.94
CA ASP A 18 -4.92 20.25 -7.94
C ASP A 18 -3.58 20.96 -7.70
N TRP A 19 -3.23 21.23 -6.43
CA TRP A 19 -1.89 21.68 -6.06
C TRP A 19 -0.83 20.63 -6.44
N LEU A 20 -1.03 19.36 -6.08
CA LEU A 20 -0.08 18.28 -6.34
C LEU A 20 0.18 18.13 -7.86
N ARG A 21 -0.88 18.16 -8.66
CA ARG A 21 -0.79 18.07 -10.13
C ARG A 21 0.04 19.19 -10.73
N SER A 22 -0.13 20.40 -10.20
CA SER A 22 0.62 21.58 -10.64
C SER A 22 2.07 21.53 -10.18
N ALA A 23 2.30 21.23 -8.90
CA ALA A 23 3.62 21.26 -8.26
C ALA A 23 4.59 20.19 -8.79
N PHE A 24 4.06 19.03 -9.21
CA PHE A 24 4.86 17.90 -9.69
C PHE A 24 4.63 17.58 -11.17
N GLU A 25 3.99 18.48 -11.91
CA GLU A 25 3.68 18.34 -13.34
C GLU A 25 2.93 17.02 -13.69
N LEU A 26 2.10 16.53 -12.78
CA LEU A 26 1.43 15.23 -12.87
C LEU A 26 0.16 15.23 -13.74
N HIS A 27 -0.04 16.23 -14.61
CA HIS A 27 -1.23 16.37 -15.45
C HIS A 27 -1.50 15.14 -16.33
N ASN A 28 -0.44 14.48 -16.80
CA ASN A 28 -0.51 13.26 -17.61
C ASN A 28 -0.66 11.98 -16.77
N SER A 29 -0.31 12.05 -15.48
CA SER A 29 -0.38 10.91 -14.58
C SER A 29 -1.71 10.86 -13.83
N ILE A 30 -2.27 12.01 -13.43
CA ILE A 30 -3.52 12.11 -12.67
C ILE A 30 -4.57 12.79 -13.56
N PRO A 31 -5.53 12.04 -14.14
CA PRO A 31 -6.55 12.62 -15.01
C PRO A 31 -7.57 13.44 -14.21
N GLN A 32 -8.29 14.34 -14.88
CA GLN A 32 -9.32 15.17 -14.23
C GLN A 32 -10.47 14.35 -13.61
N CYS A 33 -10.73 13.14 -14.10
CA CYS A 33 -11.77 12.25 -13.59
C CYS A 33 -11.32 11.37 -12.41
N TRP A 34 -10.15 11.60 -11.80
CA TRP A 34 -9.56 10.76 -10.73
C TRP A 34 -10.56 10.40 -9.61
N TYR A 35 -11.46 11.32 -9.24
CA TYR A 35 -12.45 11.15 -8.18
C TYR A 35 -13.50 10.06 -8.48
N ARG A 36 -13.57 9.59 -9.74
CA ARG A 36 -14.42 8.49 -10.19
C ARG A 36 -13.75 7.12 -10.08
N HIS A 37 -12.49 7.06 -9.65
CA HIS A 37 -11.70 5.83 -9.55
C HIS A 37 -11.35 5.57 -8.09
N PRO A 38 -12.10 4.69 -7.39
CA PRO A 38 -11.93 4.47 -5.95
C PRO A 38 -10.49 4.13 -5.55
N SER A 39 -9.81 3.27 -6.33
CA SER A 39 -8.41 2.92 -6.06
C SER A 39 -7.50 4.15 -6.09
N VAL A 40 -7.68 5.06 -7.05
CA VAL A 40 -6.89 6.30 -7.14
C VAL A 40 -7.22 7.24 -5.99
N VAL A 41 -8.49 7.35 -5.60
CA VAL A 41 -8.91 8.14 -4.42
C VAL A 41 -8.21 7.65 -3.15
N GLU A 42 -8.11 6.33 -2.94
CA GLU A 42 -7.41 5.77 -1.77
C GLU A 42 -5.91 6.09 -1.79
N HIS A 43 -5.24 5.93 -2.94
CA HIS A 43 -3.81 6.26 -3.07
C HIS A 43 -3.56 7.76 -2.83
N LEU A 44 -4.39 8.65 -3.38
CA LEU A 44 -4.28 10.09 -3.16
C LEU A 44 -4.57 10.48 -1.71
N THR A 45 -5.52 9.81 -1.06
CA THR A 45 -5.83 10.03 0.36
C THR A 45 -4.65 9.63 1.24
N ALA A 46 -3.99 8.50 0.97
CA ALA A 46 -2.79 8.08 1.68
C ALA A 46 -1.64 9.09 1.52
N LEU A 47 -1.40 9.56 0.29
CA LEU A 47 -0.40 10.59 0.02
C LEU A 47 -0.71 11.92 0.71
N TYR A 48 -1.98 12.33 0.72
CA TYR A 48 -2.45 13.55 1.38
C TYR A 48 -2.24 13.50 2.90
N VAL A 49 -2.62 12.40 3.54
CA VAL A 49 -2.41 12.21 4.98
C VAL A 49 -0.92 12.15 5.32
N GLY A 50 -0.11 11.51 4.46
CA GLY A 50 1.35 11.54 4.57
C GLY A 50 1.90 12.97 4.51
N TRP A 51 1.44 13.75 3.52
CA TRP A 51 1.83 15.14 3.33
C TRP A 51 1.45 16.00 4.56
N LEU A 52 0.23 15.87 5.08
CA LEU A 52 -0.20 16.55 6.30
C LEU A 52 0.71 16.23 7.49
N ARG A 53 1.05 14.94 7.70
CA ARG A 53 1.94 14.54 8.80
C ARG A 53 3.36 15.07 8.63
N THR A 54 3.82 15.22 7.40
CA THR A 54 5.15 15.77 7.09
C THR A 54 5.20 17.28 7.29
N TYR A 55 4.22 18.03 6.75
CA TYR A 55 4.31 19.49 6.68
C TYR A 55 3.44 20.26 7.68
N ALA A 56 2.41 19.64 8.25
CA ALA A 56 1.50 20.25 9.22
C ALA A 56 1.48 19.51 10.58
N GLY A 57 2.17 18.38 10.67
CA GLY A 57 2.33 17.63 11.92
C GLY A 57 3.38 18.27 12.81
N ASP A 58 3.28 18.01 14.12
CA ASP A 58 4.29 18.44 15.07
C ASP A 58 5.65 17.79 14.71
N GLN A 59 6.74 18.54 14.83
CA GLN A 59 8.08 18.06 14.50
C GLN A 59 8.50 17.02 15.55
N THR A 60 8.07 15.79 15.34
CA THR A 60 8.40 14.66 16.21
C THR A 60 9.90 14.43 16.12
N ALA A 61 10.60 14.50 17.25
CA ALA A 61 12.03 14.22 17.33
C ALA A 61 12.36 12.84 16.70
N GLY A 62 13.36 12.80 15.83
CA GLY A 62 13.81 11.58 15.15
C GLY A 62 13.19 11.31 13.77
N ARG A 63 12.46 12.28 13.18
CA ARG A 63 12.02 12.23 11.77
C ARG A 63 12.89 13.11 10.87
N ASP A 64 14.20 12.96 10.97
CA ASP A 64 15.12 13.60 10.03
C ASP A 64 14.78 13.09 8.61
N LEU A 65 14.66 14.00 7.63
CA LEU A 65 14.34 13.72 6.21
C LEU A 65 12.88 13.36 5.86
N ALA A 66 11.90 13.63 6.74
CA ALA A 66 10.49 13.31 6.48
C ALA A 66 9.93 13.87 5.15
N GLU A 67 10.40 15.04 4.71
CA GLU A 67 10.04 15.66 3.44
C GLU A 67 10.59 14.85 2.26
N ALA A 68 11.87 14.47 2.30
CA ALA A 68 12.49 13.68 1.25
C ALA A 68 11.84 12.30 1.13
N ASP A 69 11.53 11.67 2.27
CA ASP A 69 10.82 10.40 2.30
C ASP A 69 9.42 10.50 1.71
N TRP A 70 8.69 11.58 2.02
CA TRP A 70 7.37 11.80 1.42
C TRP A 70 7.46 11.94 -0.11
N ILE A 71 8.47 12.65 -0.62
CA ILE A 71 8.72 12.78 -2.07
C ILE A 71 9.04 11.41 -2.70
N ASN A 72 9.83 10.58 -2.03
CA ASN A 72 10.11 9.22 -2.50
C ASN A 72 8.83 8.37 -2.57
N VAL A 73 7.96 8.47 -1.57
CA VAL A 73 6.66 7.79 -1.56
C VAL A 73 5.77 8.29 -2.72
N LEU A 74 5.73 9.60 -2.97
CA LEU A 74 4.99 10.17 -4.10
C LEU A 74 5.47 9.59 -5.45
N HIS A 75 6.78 9.52 -5.68
CA HIS A 75 7.33 8.95 -6.90
C HIS A 75 6.98 7.46 -7.05
N ASN A 76 7.04 6.68 -5.97
CA ASN A 76 6.66 5.27 -5.97
C ASN A 76 5.15 5.05 -6.26
N PHE A 77 4.31 6.00 -5.85
CA PHE A 77 2.86 5.94 -6.09
C PHE A 77 2.48 6.42 -7.48
N THR A 78 3.28 7.29 -8.12
CA THR A 78 2.95 7.92 -9.40
C THR A 78 2.51 6.94 -10.50
N PRO A 79 3.14 5.75 -10.69
CA PRO A 79 2.67 4.75 -11.66
C PRO A 79 1.26 4.22 -11.36
N ARG A 80 0.85 4.17 -10.08
CA ARG A 80 -0.47 3.69 -9.63
C ARG A 80 -1.58 4.72 -9.80
N LEU A 81 -1.22 5.99 -9.96
CA LEU A 81 -2.17 7.08 -10.21
C LEU A 81 -2.58 7.18 -11.68
N ARG A 82 -1.81 6.55 -12.58
CA ARG A 82 -2.07 6.55 -14.02
C ARG A 82 -3.29 5.73 -14.37
N LEU A 83 -4.20 6.33 -15.13
CA LEU A 83 -5.38 5.68 -15.68
C LEU A 83 -5.30 5.75 -17.20
N ALA A 84 -4.61 4.78 -17.81
CA ALA A 84 -4.44 4.69 -19.26
C ALA A 84 -5.79 4.75 -20.00
N ALA A 85 -6.84 4.18 -19.41
CA ALA A 85 -8.20 4.20 -19.93
C ALA A 85 -8.82 5.61 -20.03
N CYS A 86 -8.30 6.58 -19.28
CA CYS A 86 -8.84 7.95 -19.19
C CYS A 86 -7.92 9.01 -19.82
N THR A 87 -6.73 8.64 -20.30
CA THR A 87 -5.68 9.56 -20.80
C THR A 87 -6.10 10.33 -22.06
N GLY A 88 -7.10 9.85 -22.82
CA GLY A 88 -7.62 10.51 -24.03
C GLY A 88 -8.77 11.49 -23.80
N GLY A 89 -8.99 11.95 -22.56
CA GLY A 89 -10.10 12.85 -22.21
C GLY A 89 -11.48 12.19 -22.18
N ARG A 90 -11.57 10.90 -22.53
CA ARG A 90 -12.79 10.10 -22.36
C ARG A 90 -12.65 9.27 -21.09
N HIS A 91 -13.51 9.53 -20.11
CA HIS A 91 -13.62 8.71 -18.92
C HIS A 91 -14.12 7.31 -19.27
N GLN A 92 -13.50 6.30 -18.67
CA GLN A 92 -14.00 4.92 -18.68
C GLN A 92 -14.32 4.49 -17.25
N GLU A 93 -15.50 3.91 -17.04
CA GLU A 93 -15.89 3.43 -15.72
C GLU A 93 -14.95 2.32 -15.25
N PRO A 94 -14.52 2.34 -13.98
CA PRO A 94 -13.85 1.18 -13.40
C PRO A 94 -14.68 -0.09 -13.63
N PRO A 95 -14.03 -1.25 -13.85
CA PRO A 95 -14.73 -2.52 -13.84
C PRO A 95 -15.59 -2.63 -12.58
N ALA A 96 -16.83 -3.12 -12.76
CA ALA A 96 -17.72 -3.35 -11.62
C ALA A 96 -17.02 -4.25 -10.60
N LEU A 97 -17.13 -3.90 -9.32
CA LEU A 97 -16.64 -4.76 -8.24
C LEU A 97 -17.36 -6.11 -8.36
N VAL A 98 -16.58 -7.19 -8.46
CA VAL A 98 -17.13 -8.53 -8.41
C VAL A 98 -17.72 -8.70 -7.00
N PRO A 99 -19.03 -8.99 -6.87
CA PRO A 99 -19.62 -9.24 -5.56
C PRO A 99 -18.87 -10.39 -4.88
N LEU A 100 -18.53 -10.21 -3.60
CA LEU A 100 -18.08 -11.34 -2.79
C LEU A 100 -19.14 -12.42 -2.85
N SER A 101 -18.74 -13.66 -3.16
CA SER A 101 -19.68 -14.77 -3.17
C SER A 101 -20.24 -14.95 -1.76
N SER A 102 -21.52 -15.32 -1.66
CA SER A 102 -22.24 -15.43 -0.37
C SER A 102 -21.68 -16.51 0.57
N GLY A 103 -20.68 -17.29 0.14
CA GLY A 103 -19.94 -18.26 0.96
C GLY A 103 -18.44 -17.97 1.08
N ALA A 104 -17.93 -16.84 0.60
CA ALA A 104 -16.49 -16.56 0.61
C ALA A 104 -15.90 -16.58 2.03
N SER A 105 -16.64 -16.06 3.02
CA SER A 105 -16.21 -16.07 4.43
C SER A 105 -16.16 -17.49 4.99
N GLU A 106 -17.18 -18.31 4.72
CA GLU A 106 -17.22 -19.71 5.19
C GLU A 106 -16.14 -20.56 4.52
N ALA A 107 -15.95 -20.39 3.21
CA ALA A 107 -14.88 -21.06 2.48
C ALA A 107 -13.49 -20.66 2.99
N PHE A 108 -13.32 -19.40 3.43
CA PHE A 108 -12.09 -18.95 4.06
C PHE A 108 -11.86 -19.62 5.42
N GLU A 109 -12.87 -19.74 6.27
CA GLU A 109 -12.77 -20.47 7.54
C GLU A 109 -12.44 -21.95 7.33
N VAL A 110 -13.04 -22.59 6.32
CA VAL A 110 -12.69 -23.96 5.94
C VAL A 110 -11.22 -24.03 5.53
N TYR A 111 -10.75 -23.11 4.67
CA TYR A 111 -9.34 -23.06 4.27
C TYR A 111 -8.40 -22.94 5.48
N LEU A 112 -8.71 -22.09 6.47
CA LEU A 112 -7.89 -21.92 7.67
C LEU A 112 -7.72 -23.23 8.46
N THR A 113 -8.76 -24.06 8.49
CA THR A 113 -8.79 -25.29 9.30
C THR A 113 -8.39 -26.54 8.52
N SER A 114 -8.38 -26.49 7.18
CA SER A 114 -8.14 -27.66 6.33
C SER A 114 -6.90 -27.56 5.45
N ALA A 115 -6.32 -26.38 5.26
CA ALA A 115 -5.16 -26.22 4.38
C ALA A 115 -3.90 -26.76 5.06
N GLU A 116 -3.23 -27.71 4.41
CA GLU A 116 -2.02 -28.36 4.91
C GLU A 116 -0.93 -27.36 5.32
N VAL A 117 -0.79 -26.27 4.57
CA VAL A 117 0.17 -25.18 4.87
C VAL A 117 -0.08 -24.50 6.22
N LEU A 118 -1.30 -24.58 6.74
CA LEU A 118 -1.70 -24.01 8.02
C LEU A 118 -1.82 -25.06 9.13
N THR A 119 -2.08 -26.32 8.77
CA THR A 119 -2.32 -27.40 9.75
C THR A 119 -1.11 -28.27 10.02
N THR A 120 -0.15 -28.37 9.09
CA THR A 120 1.08 -29.14 9.27
C THR A 120 2.11 -28.31 10.03
N GLU A 121 2.82 -28.95 10.96
CA GLU A 121 3.91 -28.30 11.69
C GLU A 121 4.95 -27.75 10.71
N ALA A 122 5.24 -26.45 10.81
CA ALA A 122 6.14 -25.77 9.89
C ALA A 122 7.59 -26.26 10.08
N ALA A 123 8.02 -27.21 9.26
CA ALA A 123 9.41 -27.65 9.20
C ALA A 123 10.25 -26.64 8.40
N HIS A 124 10.77 -25.61 9.08
CA HIS A 124 11.69 -24.68 8.43
C HIS A 124 13.06 -25.36 8.20
N PRO A 125 13.65 -25.34 6.98
CA PRO A 125 14.91 -26.05 6.70
C PRO A 125 16.09 -25.54 7.54
N ALA A 126 16.04 -24.29 8.02
CA ALA A 126 17.06 -23.77 8.93
C ALA A 126 17.08 -24.46 10.31
N ALA A 127 15.99 -25.09 10.75
CA ALA A 127 16.02 -25.85 12.01
C ALA A 127 16.95 -27.07 11.90
N ALA A 128 16.91 -27.76 10.76
CA ALA A 128 17.84 -28.85 10.46
C ALA A 128 19.28 -28.37 10.27
N GLU A 129 19.47 -27.19 9.67
CA GLU A 129 20.80 -26.56 9.53
C GLU A 129 21.39 -26.15 10.89
N LEU A 130 20.59 -25.54 11.78
CA LEU A 130 21.01 -25.19 13.14
C LEU A 130 21.38 -26.44 13.94
N ALA A 131 20.54 -27.49 13.88
CA ALA A 131 20.83 -28.75 14.56
C ALA A 131 22.13 -29.39 14.06
N ARG A 132 22.40 -29.36 12.75
CA ARG A 132 23.67 -29.85 12.17
C ARG A 132 24.87 -29.05 12.69
N ARG A 133 24.77 -27.72 12.70
CA ARG A 133 25.83 -26.82 13.20
C ARG A 133 26.08 -26.99 14.70
N THR A 134 25.04 -27.23 15.50
CA THR A 134 25.19 -27.51 16.93
C THR A 134 25.79 -28.90 17.19
N ALA A 135 25.55 -29.87 16.31
CA ALA A 135 26.12 -31.22 16.40
C ALA A 135 27.59 -31.30 15.95
N GLU A 136 28.07 -30.35 15.15
CA GLU A 136 29.48 -30.22 14.74
C GLU A 136 30.10 -28.91 15.28
N PRO A 137 30.19 -28.70 16.61
CA PRO A 137 30.51 -27.38 17.14
C PRO A 137 31.95 -26.93 16.89
N ASP A 138 32.92 -27.82 16.65
CA ASP A 138 34.25 -27.44 16.14
C ASP A 138 35.10 -28.69 15.84
N ALA A 139 35.38 -28.95 14.56
CA ALA A 139 36.46 -29.85 14.14
C ALA A 139 37.74 -29.07 13.76
N LEU A 140 37.81 -27.78 14.08
CA LEU A 140 38.92 -26.90 13.66
C LEU A 140 40.02 -26.69 14.71
N PHE A 141 39.92 -27.30 15.90
CA PHE A 141 40.95 -27.15 16.96
C PHE A 141 41.38 -28.47 17.64
N GLN A 142 41.53 -29.56 16.89
CA GLN A 142 42.29 -30.72 17.37
C GLN A 142 43.29 -31.23 16.32
N ALA A 143 44.54 -30.81 16.48
CA ALA A 143 45.72 -31.61 16.14
C ALA A 143 46.86 -31.23 17.12
N PRO A 144 47.69 -32.21 17.54
CA PRO A 144 48.63 -32.11 18.66
C PRO A 144 49.85 -31.21 18.42
#